data_AF-A0A6M4IME6-F1
#
_entry.id   AF-A0A6M4IME6-F1
#
_cell.length_a   1.000
_cell.length_b   1.000
_cell.length_c   1.000
_cell.angle_alpha   90.00
_cell.angle_beta   90.00
_cell.angle_gamma   90.00
#
_symmetry.space_group_name_H-M   'P 1'
#
loop_
_entity.id
_entity.type
_entity.pdbx_description
1 polymer ?
#
loop_
_entity_poly.entity_id
_entity_poly.type
_entity_poly.pdbx_seq_one_letter_code
_entity_poly.pdbx_strand_id
1 'polypeptide(L)'
;MRRLVTLAGALLLSTVPTAAARAQTAPSDSTGFRAGQWGAEFTLGTGSGAASGVGALRFFSDRRALLLDVNGRLTRASGDAWLRSDESSLNVRIGPRWYRPVKGHVLQYVSLGVIASHDRREIPVFSSSLDPMTRSTTKSFGAGAFGEVGGSWMVTPQLSLGASWQGVVQYARQTQDARNLGGAIVVPASRSNVWNASFGSLALRAGVFF
;
A
#
# COMPACT_ATOMS: atom_id res chain seq x y z
N MET A 1 29.92 -22.67 30.13
CA MET A 1 30.55 -21.81 29.09
C MET A 1 29.57 -20.73 28.68
N ARG A 2 29.66 -19.55 29.30
CA ARG A 2 28.76 -18.41 29.09
C ARG A 2 29.45 -17.43 28.14
N ARG A 3 28.89 -17.19 26.95
CA ARG A 3 29.37 -16.13 26.05
C ARG A 3 28.45 -14.92 26.19
N LEU A 4 28.99 -13.88 26.82
CA LEU A 4 28.53 -12.51 26.75
C LEU A 4 28.59 -12.04 25.30
N VAL A 5 27.46 -11.62 24.74
CA VAL A 5 27.41 -10.83 23.52
C VAL A 5 26.78 -9.50 23.91
N THR A 6 27.66 -8.55 24.22
CA THR A 6 27.32 -7.15 24.47
C THR A 6 27.88 -6.35 23.30
N LEU A 7 27.01 -5.92 22.39
CA LEU A 7 27.30 -4.97 21.31
C LEU A 7 26.07 -4.03 21.30
N ALA A 8 26.12 -2.90 22.00
CA ALA A 8 26.78 -1.65 21.58
C ALA A 8 26.33 -1.25 20.16
N GLY A 9 25.19 -0.57 20.10
CA GLY A 9 24.61 0.01 18.89
C GLY A 9 23.77 1.24 19.21
N ALA A 10 24.28 2.10 20.09
CA ALA A 10 23.71 3.41 20.39
C ALA A 10 24.60 4.47 19.73
N LEU A 11 24.26 4.89 18.50
CA LEU A 11 24.77 6.14 17.91
C LEU A 11 24.12 6.40 16.54
N LEU A 12 22.91 6.96 16.54
CA LEU A 12 22.49 7.90 15.49
C LEU A 12 21.74 9.05 16.16
N LEU A 13 22.57 9.93 16.72
CA LEU A 13 22.28 11.30 17.12
C LEU A 13 21.49 12.02 16.02
N SER A 14 20.31 12.50 16.40
CA SER A 14 19.91 13.91 16.25
C SER A 14 20.43 14.65 15.01
N THR A 15 19.75 14.49 13.88
CA THR A 15 19.58 15.61 12.95
C THR A 15 18.15 16.10 13.09
N VAL A 16 17.93 17.03 14.01
CA VAL A 16 16.77 17.92 13.96
C VAL A 16 17.03 18.84 12.78
N PRO A 17 16.33 18.74 11.64
CA PRO A 17 16.38 19.83 10.68
C PRO A 17 15.67 21.00 11.36
N THR A 18 16.45 21.98 11.82
CA THR A 18 15.99 23.36 11.95
C THR A 18 15.64 23.82 10.55
N ALA A 19 14.44 23.44 10.09
CA ALA A 19 13.86 23.93 8.86
C ALA A 19 13.58 25.41 9.09
N ALA A 20 14.51 26.23 8.58
CA ALA A 20 14.40 27.66 8.50
C ALA A 20 12.97 28.04 8.09
N ALA A 21 12.32 28.81 8.96
CA ALA A 21 11.13 29.56 8.64
C ALA A 21 11.46 30.59 7.55
N ARG A 22 11.52 30.15 6.29
CA ARG A 22 11.38 31.04 5.15
C ARG A 22 9.89 31.25 4.94
N ALA A 23 9.36 32.24 5.65
CA ALA A 23 8.17 32.95 5.26
C ALA A 23 8.46 33.68 3.93
N GLN A 24 8.39 32.96 2.82
CA GLN A 24 8.24 33.57 1.51
C GLN A 24 6.74 33.71 1.26
N THR A 25 6.23 34.87 1.66
CA THR A 25 4.93 35.37 1.28
C THR A 25 4.98 35.68 -0.22
N ALA A 26 4.55 34.72 -1.04
CA ALA A 26 4.29 34.86 -2.46
C ALA A 26 2.87 34.34 -2.74
N PRO A 27 2.19 34.84 -3.78
CA PRO A 27 0.76 35.12 -3.81
C PRO A 27 -0.10 33.87 -3.66
N SER A 28 -1.34 34.09 -3.20
CA SER A 28 -2.34 33.06 -2.91
C SER A 28 -2.78 32.31 -4.18
N ASP A 29 -1.93 31.44 -4.71
CA ASP A 29 -2.33 30.30 -5.53
C ASP A 29 -2.91 29.26 -4.57
N SER A 30 -4.12 29.56 -4.07
CA SER A 30 -4.90 28.59 -3.33
C SER A 30 -5.10 27.38 -4.23
N THR A 31 -5.00 26.18 -3.67
CA THR A 31 -5.20 24.90 -4.37
C THR A 31 -6.59 24.76 -5.02
N GLY A 32 -7.49 25.73 -4.81
CA GLY A 32 -8.90 25.68 -5.16
C GLY A 32 -9.72 24.86 -4.16
N PHE A 33 -9.08 24.10 -3.27
CA PHE A 33 -9.75 23.22 -2.32
C PHE A 33 -10.39 23.99 -1.18
N ARG A 34 -11.56 23.52 -0.75
CA ARG A 34 -12.32 24.11 0.35
C ARG A 34 -12.49 23.11 1.49
N ALA A 35 -12.48 23.62 2.72
CA ALA A 35 -12.94 22.83 3.86
C ALA A 35 -14.39 22.42 3.62
N GLY A 36 -14.71 21.13 3.76
CA GLY A 36 -16.03 20.61 3.39
C GLY A 36 -16.01 19.73 2.15
N GLN A 37 -15.07 19.98 1.25
CA GLN A 37 -15.03 19.35 -0.06
C GLN A 37 -14.69 17.85 0.03
N TRP A 38 -15.22 17.09 -0.92
CA TRP A 38 -14.87 15.70 -1.13
C TRP A 38 -14.05 15.55 -2.41
N GLY A 39 -13.24 14.50 -2.43
CA GLY A 39 -12.54 14.06 -3.64
C GLY A 39 -12.65 12.56 -3.80
N ALA A 40 -12.69 12.11 -5.04
CA ALA A 40 -12.49 10.73 -5.42
C ALA A 40 -11.14 10.61 -6.14
N GLU A 41 -10.37 9.59 -5.82
CA GLU A 41 -9.11 9.29 -6.50
C GLU A 41 -9.12 7.87 -7.04
N PHE A 42 -8.52 7.70 -8.21
CA PHE A 42 -8.25 6.43 -8.86
C PHE A 42 -6.75 6.23 -8.88
N THR A 43 -6.29 5.06 -8.43
CA THR A 43 -4.88 4.70 -8.41
C THR A 43 -4.64 3.57 -9.39
N LEU A 44 -3.62 3.72 -10.24
CA LEU A 44 -3.16 2.72 -11.18
C LEU A 44 -1.69 2.45 -10.89
N GLY A 45 -1.40 1.29 -10.30
CA GLY A 45 -0.03 0.81 -10.13
C GLY A 45 0.62 0.55 -11.49
N THR A 46 1.95 0.68 -11.54
CA THR A 46 2.72 0.40 -12.75
C THR A 46 3.60 -0.85 -12.54
N GLY A 47 3.64 -1.77 -13.50
CA GLY A 47 4.53 -2.94 -13.51
C GLY A 47 3.85 -4.31 -13.34
N SER A 48 4.66 -5.38 -13.31
CA SER A 48 4.23 -6.78 -13.14
C SER A 48 3.77 -7.03 -11.69
N GLY A 49 2.57 -6.55 -11.37
CA GLY A 49 2.08 -6.46 -9.99
C GLY A 49 1.28 -5.20 -9.71
N ALA A 50 0.95 -4.42 -10.74
CA ALA A 50 0.08 -3.26 -10.66
C ALA A 50 -1.22 -3.58 -9.89
N ALA A 51 -1.36 -2.96 -8.72
CA ALA A 51 -2.63 -2.87 -8.02
C ALA A 51 -3.40 -1.66 -8.56
N SER A 52 -4.70 -1.80 -8.73
CA SER A 52 -5.59 -0.67 -8.98
C SER A 52 -6.40 -0.40 -7.72
N GLY A 53 -6.81 0.85 -7.54
CA GLY A 53 -7.54 1.25 -6.35
C GLY A 53 -8.39 2.47 -6.55
N VAL A 54 -9.28 2.67 -5.59
CA VAL A 54 -10.14 3.84 -5.47
C VAL A 54 -10.00 4.39 -4.06
N GLY A 55 -10.02 5.71 -3.95
CA GLY A 55 -9.93 6.40 -2.68
C GLY A 55 -10.89 7.57 -2.59
N ALA A 56 -11.24 7.92 -1.37
CA ALA A 56 -11.98 9.11 -1.02
C ALA A 56 -11.06 10.07 -0.22
N LEU A 57 -11.24 11.35 -0.48
CA LEU A 57 -10.58 12.44 0.22
C LEU A 57 -11.64 13.31 0.89
N ARG A 58 -11.42 13.67 2.15
CA ARG A 58 -12.24 14.67 2.85
C ARG A 58 -11.38 15.86 3.25
N PHE A 59 -11.64 17.02 2.67
CA PHE A 59 -10.85 18.23 2.93
C PHE A 59 -11.29 18.95 4.21
N PHE A 60 -10.38 19.11 5.15
CA PHE A 60 -10.59 19.90 6.38
C PHE A 60 -10.08 21.34 6.24
N SER A 61 -9.22 21.59 5.25
CA SER A 61 -8.70 22.91 4.89
C SER A 61 -8.27 22.90 3.42
N ASP A 62 -7.81 24.04 2.91
CA ASP A 62 -7.21 24.18 1.58
C ASP A 62 -5.96 23.27 1.37
N ARG A 63 -5.32 22.83 2.46
CA ARG A 63 -4.04 22.09 2.43
C ARG A 63 -4.07 20.75 3.15
N ARG A 64 -5.21 20.33 3.71
CA ARG A 64 -5.30 19.10 4.51
C ARG A 64 -6.54 18.30 4.16
N ALA A 65 -6.35 17.02 3.91
CA ALA A 65 -7.43 16.07 3.70
C ALA A 65 -7.22 14.80 4.54
N LEU A 66 -8.31 14.11 4.85
CA LEU A 66 -8.27 12.70 5.23
C LEU A 66 -8.33 11.85 3.97
N LEU A 67 -7.39 10.93 3.82
CA LEU A 67 -7.39 9.90 2.79
C LEU A 67 -8.00 8.62 3.35
N LEU A 68 -8.92 8.02 2.60
CA LEU A 68 -9.36 6.65 2.73
C LEU A 68 -9.18 5.98 1.36
N ASP A 69 -8.36 4.94 1.26
CA ASP A 69 -8.03 4.31 -0.02
C ASP A 69 -8.12 2.80 0.07
N VAL A 70 -8.71 2.19 -0.96
CA VAL A 70 -8.80 0.74 -1.12
C VAL A 70 -8.15 0.39 -2.43
N ASN A 71 -7.11 -0.43 -2.37
CA ASN A 71 -6.43 -0.95 -3.56
C ASN A 71 -6.36 -2.47 -3.52
N GLY A 72 -6.33 -3.08 -4.68
CA GLY A 72 -6.25 -4.52 -4.77
C GLY A 72 -5.70 -4.99 -6.10
N ARG A 73 -5.41 -6.29 -6.12
CA ARG A 73 -4.95 -6.98 -7.31
C ARG A 73 -5.58 -8.36 -7.32
N LEU A 74 -6.02 -8.77 -8.50
CA LEU A 74 -6.49 -10.11 -8.76
C LEU A 74 -5.69 -10.67 -9.93
N THR A 75 -4.99 -11.77 -9.69
CA THR A 75 -4.26 -12.49 -10.73
C THR A 75 -4.79 -13.90 -10.78
N ARG A 76 -5.30 -14.31 -11.95
CA ARG A 76 -5.72 -15.68 -12.22
C ARG A 76 -4.83 -16.21 -13.33
N ALA A 77 -4.06 -17.25 -13.05
CA ALA A 77 -3.37 -17.99 -14.08
C ALA A 77 -4.28 -19.12 -14.55
N SER A 78 -4.70 -19.06 -15.81
CA SER A 78 -5.43 -20.14 -16.47
C SER A 78 -4.45 -21.17 -17.04
N GLY A 79 -4.59 -22.41 -16.62
CA GLY A 79 -4.01 -23.61 -17.22
C GLY A 79 -5.02 -24.75 -17.11
N ASP A 80 -4.62 -25.99 -17.35
CA ASP A 80 -5.45 -27.16 -17.00
C ASP A 80 -5.96 -27.02 -15.56
N ALA A 81 -7.11 -27.62 -15.23
CA ALA A 81 -7.75 -27.50 -13.90
C ALA A 81 -6.77 -27.72 -12.72
N TRP A 82 -5.72 -28.48 -13.00
CA TRP A 82 -4.61 -28.89 -12.16
C TRP A 82 -3.52 -27.80 -11.97
N LEU A 83 -3.30 -26.90 -12.93
CA LEU A 83 -2.26 -25.85 -12.92
C LEU A 83 -2.77 -24.45 -12.53
N ARG A 84 -4.06 -24.32 -12.21
CA ARG A 84 -4.66 -23.01 -11.89
C ARG A 84 -4.11 -22.45 -10.58
N SER A 85 -3.52 -21.26 -10.65
CA SER A 85 -3.16 -20.46 -9.49
C SER A 85 -4.00 -19.18 -9.40
N ASP A 86 -4.58 -18.93 -8.23
CA ASP A 86 -5.37 -17.74 -7.96
C ASP A 86 -4.67 -16.92 -6.86
N GLU A 87 -4.39 -15.65 -7.14
CA GLU A 87 -3.81 -14.71 -6.20
C GLU A 87 -4.69 -13.46 -6.09
N SER A 88 -5.01 -13.07 -4.86
CA SER A 88 -5.77 -11.86 -4.56
C SER A 88 -5.14 -11.12 -3.40
N SER A 89 -4.92 -9.82 -3.56
CA SER A 89 -4.48 -8.92 -2.50
C SER A 89 -5.44 -7.74 -2.39
N LEU A 90 -5.76 -7.35 -1.16
CA LEU A 90 -6.57 -6.20 -0.83
C LEU A 90 -5.86 -5.39 0.26
N ASN A 91 -5.70 -4.09 0.04
CA ASN A 91 -5.20 -3.18 1.06
C ASN A 91 -6.19 -2.04 1.28
N VAL A 92 -6.37 -1.70 2.55
CA VAL A 92 -7.16 -0.54 2.99
C VAL A 92 -6.22 0.40 3.73
N ARG A 93 -6.23 1.67 3.34
CA ARG A 93 -5.37 2.72 3.89
C ARG A 93 -6.22 3.85 4.42
N ILE A 94 -5.82 4.41 5.55
CA ILE A 94 -6.41 5.63 6.09
C ILE A 94 -5.35 6.50 6.73
N GLY A 95 -5.40 7.81 6.46
CA GLY A 95 -4.47 8.75 7.08
C GLY A 95 -4.60 10.18 6.57
N PRO A 96 -4.00 11.14 7.27
CA PRO A 96 -3.90 12.51 6.78
C PRO A 96 -3.06 12.62 5.49
N ARG A 97 -3.45 13.57 4.66
CA ARG A 97 -2.71 14.05 3.49
C ARG A 97 -2.57 15.57 3.57
N TRP A 98 -1.35 16.04 3.36
CA TRP A 98 -1.00 17.45 3.33
C TRP A 98 -0.62 17.86 1.92
N TYR A 99 -1.19 18.96 1.44
CA TYR A 99 -0.94 19.52 0.12
C TYR A 99 -0.10 20.80 0.24
N ARG A 100 0.78 20.98 -0.73
CA ARG A 100 1.57 22.20 -0.92
C ARG A 100 1.44 22.64 -2.38
N PRO A 101 0.86 23.83 -2.65
CA PRO A 101 0.94 24.41 -3.99
C PRO A 101 2.40 24.78 -4.27
N VAL A 102 2.88 24.46 -5.47
CA VAL A 102 4.25 24.76 -5.87
C VAL A 102 4.28 25.98 -6.78
N LYS A 103 3.84 25.82 -8.04
CA LYS A 103 3.71 26.90 -9.02
C LYS A 103 2.78 26.44 -10.14
N GLY A 104 1.88 27.32 -10.58
CA GLY A 104 0.90 27.00 -11.61
C GLY A 104 -0.04 25.89 -11.16
N HIS A 105 -0.41 25.01 -12.09
CA HIS A 105 -1.37 23.93 -11.85
C HIS A 105 -0.77 22.70 -11.13
N VAL A 106 0.38 22.81 -10.47
CA VAL A 106 1.06 21.66 -9.85
C VAL A 106 0.96 21.71 -8.32
N LEU A 107 0.46 20.61 -7.76
CA LEU A 107 0.35 20.35 -6.33
C LEU A 107 1.31 19.23 -5.94
N GLN A 108 1.98 19.40 -4.81
CA GLN A 108 2.70 18.33 -4.14
C GLN A 108 1.91 17.90 -2.91
N TYR A 109 2.03 16.62 -2.54
CA TYR A 109 1.45 16.14 -1.30
C TYR A 109 2.31 15.08 -0.61
N VAL A 110 2.10 14.97 0.68
CA VAL A 110 2.63 13.91 1.54
C VAL A 110 1.46 13.30 2.31
N SER A 111 1.47 11.98 2.47
CA SER A 111 0.53 11.26 3.33
C SER A 111 1.26 10.34 4.28
N LEU A 112 0.70 10.20 5.47
CA LEU A 112 1.14 9.26 6.48
C LEU A 112 -0.10 8.64 7.10
N GLY A 113 -0.06 7.35 7.43
CA GLY A 113 -1.22 6.70 8.01
C GLY A 113 -1.02 5.23 8.32
N VAL A 114 -2.13 4.54 8.50
CA VAL A 114 -2.17 3.11 8.78
C VAL A 114 -2.71 2.35 7.56
N ILE A 115 -2.27 1.11 7.43
CA ILE A 115 -2.66 0.20 6.37
C ILE A 115 -3.05 -1.14 6.97
N ALA A 116 -4.12 -1.74 6.44
CA ALA A 116 -4.50 -3.12 6.67
C ALA A 116 -4.45 -3.87 5.35
N SER A 117 -3.85 -5.06 5.35
CA SER A 117 -3.70 -5.89 4.15
C SER A 117 -4.32 -7.26 4.35
N HIS A 118 -4.86 -7.81 3.27
CA HIS A 118 -5.30 -9.19 3.19
C HIS A 118 -4.83 -9.78 1.87
N ASP A 119 -4.03 -10.85 1.93
CA ASP A 119 -3.64 -11.59 0.75
C ASP A 119 -4.10 -13.04 0.86
N ARG A 120 -4.50 -13.59 -0.28
CA ARG A 120 -4.82 -15.01 -0.45
C ARG A 120 -4.12 -15.48 -1.71
N ARG A 121 -3.37 -16.56 -1.58
CA ARG A 121 -2.67 -17.20 -2.70
C ARG A 121 -2.94 -18.69 -2.69
N GLU A 122 -3.39 -19.21 -3.82
CA GLU A 122 -3.60 -20.63 -4.04
C GLU A 122 -2.64 -21.13 -5.11
N ILE A 123 -1.83 -22.12 -4.76
CA ILE A 123 -0.82 -22.69 -5.65
C ILE A 123 -0.96 -24.21 -5.65
N PRO A 124 -0.96 -24.87 -6.81
CA PRO A 124 -0.82 -26.32 -6.90
C PRO A 124 0.60 -26.73 -6.50
N VAL A 125 0.74 -27.77 -5.67
CA VAL A 125 2.01 -28.36 -5.26
C VAL A 125 2.07 -29.78 -5.84
N PHE A 126 3.07 -30.03 -6.67
CA PHE A 126 3.37 -31.37 -7.17
C PHE A 126 4.18 -32.15 -6.12
N SER A 127 3.60 -33.21 -5.57
CA SER A 127 4.35 -34.22 -4.82
C SER A 127 4.88 -35.28 -5.79
N SER A 128 6.14 -35.67 -5.64
CA SER A 128 6.85 -36.59 -6.53
C SER A 128 6.45 -38.07 -6.37
N SER A 129 5.36 -38.38 -5.67
CA SER A 129 4.90 -39.75 -5.42
C SER A 129 3.48 -39.93 -5.97
N LEU A 130 3.35 -40.72 -7.03
CA LEU A 130 2.14 -41.39 -7.56
C LEU A 130 0.80 -41.03 -6.87
N ASP A 131 0.26 -39.84 -7.18
CA ASP A 131 -1.09 -39.29 -6.88
C ASP A 131 -1.47 -39.07 -5.38
N PRO A 132 -2.13 -37.96 -4.95
CA PRO A 132 -2.79 -36.87 -5.69
C PRO A 132 -2.18 -35.46 -5.49
N MET A 133 -2.54 -34.56 -6.40
CA MET A 133 -2.22 -33.13 -6.31
C MET A 133 -2.62 -32.51 -4.96
N THR A 134 -1.67 -31.82 -4.33
CA THR A 134 -1.90 -31.03 -3.13
C THR A 134 -2.14 -29.57 -3.50
N ARG A 135 -3.23 -28.96 -3.02
CA ARG A 135 -3.45 -27.51 -3.13
C ARG A 135 -2.97 -26.84 -1.85
N SER A 136 -2.04 -25.89 -1.99
CA SER A 136 -1.58 -25.05 -0.89
C SER A 136 -2.29 -23.70 -0.95
N THR A 137 -3.07 -23.39 0.08
CA THR A 137 -3.71 -22.09 0.26
C THR A 137 -2.99 -21.33 1.36
N THR A 138 -2.42 -20.18 0.99
CA THR A 138 -1.83 -19.23 1.94
C THR A 138 -2.76 -18.05 2.12
N LYS A 139 -3.03 -17.70 3.37
CA LYS A 139 -3.77 -16.49 3.74
C LYS A 139 -2.90 -15.64 4.65
N SER A 140 -2.74 -14.36 4.32
CA SER A 140 -2.11 -13.36 5.17
C SER A 140 -3.13 -12.32 5.60
N PHE A 141 -3.01 -11.88 6.84
CA PHE A 141 -3.63 -10.66 7.32
C PHE A 141 -2.54 -9.80 7.94
N GLY A 142 -2.46 -8.55 7.50
CA GLY A 142 -1.43 -7.62 7.96
C GLY A 142 -1.99 -6.28 8.39
N ALA A 143 -1.24 -5.62 9.26
CA ALA A 143 -1.49 -4.25 9.66
C ALA A 143 -0.15 -3.52 9.82
N GLY A 144 -0.13 -2.23 9.50
CA GLY A 144 1.11 -1.46 9.49
C GLY A 144 0.89 0.03 9.32
N ALA A 145 1.98 0.71 8.98
CA ALA A 145 2.00 2.11 8.64
C ALA A 145 2.45 2.31 7.19
N PHE A 146 1.96 3.39 6.58
CA PHE A 146 2.41 3.80 5.25
C PHE A 146 2.84 5.26 5.23
N GLY A 147 3.73 5.57 4.30
CA GLY A 147 4.09 6.92 3.90
C GLY A 147 4.03 7.05 2.39
N GLU A 148 3.57 8.19 1.93
CA GLU A 148 3.42 8.49 0.50
C GLU A 148 3.89 9.92 0.23
N VAL A 149 4.62 10.11 -0.87
CA VAL A 149 4.93 11.42 -1.42
C VAL A 149 4.52 11.42 -2.89
N GLY A 150 3.89 12.48 -3.34
CA GLY A 150 3.43 12.55 -4.72
C GLY A 150 3.24 13.98 -5.21
N GLY A 151 2.95 14.07 -6.50
CA GLY A 151 2.58 15.31 -7.17
C GLY A 151 1.38 15.08 -8.07
N SER A 152 0.53 16.09 -8.17
CA SER A 152 -0.60 16.12 -9.10
C SER A 152 -0.62 17.42 -9.89
N TRP A 153 -0.93 17.31 -11.17
CA TRP A 153 -1.20 18.39 -12.08
C TRP A 153 -2.73 18.56 -12.22
N MET A 154 -3.23 19.74 -11.91
CA MET A 154 -4.63 20.12 -12.01
C MET A 154 -4.95 20.46 -13.47
N VAL A 155 -5.59 19.53 -14.17
CA VAL A 155 -6.05 19.75 -15.55
C VAL A 155 -7.19 20.78 -15.56
N THR A 156 -8.06 20.69 -14.56
CA THR A 156 -9.11 21.67 -14.27
C THR A 156 -9.13 21.92 -12.76
N PRO A 157 -9.90 22.91 -12.25
CA PRO A 157 -10.07 23.09 -10.80
C PRO A 157 -10.65 21.86 -10.07
N GLN A 158 -11.24 20.93 -10.81
CA GLN A 158 -11.90 19.74 -10.27
C GLN A 158 -11.23 18.43 -10.71
N LEU A 159 -10.33 18.44 -11.69
CA LEU A 159 -9.70 17.24 -12.23
C LEU A 159 -8.19 17.31 -12.08
N SER A 160 -7.59 16.24 -11.56
CA SER A 160 -6.14 16.14 -11.40
C SER A 160 -5.58 14.83 -11.95
N LEU A 161 -4.33 14.89 -12.41
CA LEU A 161 -3.54 13.74 -12.84
C LEU A 161 -2.18 13.81 -12.15
N GLY A 162 -1.71 12.70 -11.58
CA GLY A 162 -0.51 12.72 -10.76
C GLY A 162 0.23 11.40 -10.72
N ALA A 163 1.34 11.43 -10.00
CA ALA A 163 2.13 10.26 -9.66
C ALA A 163 2.53 10.32 -8.18
N SER A 164 2.67 9.15 -7.58
CA SER A 164 3.05 9.00 -6.19
C SER A 164 4.04 7.87 -6.01
N TRP A 165 4.85 8.01 -4.96
CA TRP A 165 5.78 7.02 -4.48
C TRP A 165 5.42 6.67 -3.03
N GLN A 166 5.34 5.38 -2.72
CA GLN A 166 4.90 4.89 -1.43
C GLN A 166 5.94 3.97 -0.79
N GLY A 167 6.04 4.07 0.54
CA GLY A 167 6.66 3.08 1.42
C GLY A 167 5.66 2.55 2.46
N VAL A 168 5.83 1.28 2.84
CA VAL A 168 5.00 0.58 3.81
C VAL A 168 5.89 -0.21 4.76
N VAL A 169 5.54 -0.20 6.04
CA VAL A 169 6.09 -1.11 7.06
C VAL A 169 4.92 -1.78 7.74
N GLN A 170 4.86 -3.11 7.70
CA GLN A 170 3.73 -3.85 8.23
C GLN A 170 4.15 -5.16 8.90
N TYR A 171 3.28 -5.59 9.79
CA TYR A 171 3.30 -6.89 10.44
C TYR A 171 2.19 -7.75 9.83
N ALA A 172 2.51 -8.97 9.41
CA ALA A 172 1.56 -9.90 8.84
C ALA A 172 1.56 -11.25 9.57
N ARG A 173 0.37 -11.79 9.83
CA ARG A 173 0.16 -13.16 10.24
C ARG A 173 -0.19 -13.99 9.02
N GLN A 174 0.56 -15.04 8.77
CA GLN A 174 0.36 -15.96 7.66
C GLN A 174 -0.14 -17.31 8.18
N THR A 175 -1.18 -17.84 7.54
CA THR A 175 -1.66 -19.20 7.73
C THR A 175 -1.53 -19.94 6.41
N GLN A 176 -0.90 -21.10 6.44
CA GLN A 176 -0.77 -21.97 5.28
C GLN A 176 -1.48 -23.29 5.56
N ASP A 177 -2.46 -23.59 4.71
CA ASP A 177 -3.22 -24.83 4.72
C ASP A 177 -2.86 -25.61 3.45
N ALA A 178 -2.52 -26.88 3.58
CA ALA A 178 -2.36 -27.78 2.44
C ALA A 178 -3.42 -28.88 2.49
N ARG A 179 -4.18 -29.01 1.40
CA ARG A 179 -5.24 -30.00 1.26
C ARG A 179 -4.93 -30.90 0.07
N ASN A 180 -4.98 -32.21 0.29
CA ASN A 180 -4.99 -33.17 -0.81
C ASN A 180 -6.36 -33.18 -1.49
N LEU A 181 -6.38 -33.13 -2.82
CA LEU A 181 -7.62 -33.17 -3.61
C LEU A 181 -8.33 -34.53 -3.50
N GLY A 182 -7.61 -35.59 -3.09
CA GLY A 182 -8.16 -36.91 -2.79
C GLY A 182 -8.73 -37.08 -1.37
N GLY A 183 -8.81 -36.02 -0.56
CA GLY A 183 -9.51 -36.02 0.75
C GLY A 183 -8.82 -36.75 1.91
N ALA A 184 -7.75 -37.52 1.67
CA ALA A 184 -7.20 -38.45 2.67
C ALA A 184 -6.19 -37.83 3.67
N ILE A 185 -5.56 -36.70 3.35
CA ILE A 185 -4.50 -36.12 4.19
C ILE A 185 -4.70 -34.61 4.33
N VAL A 186 -4.99 -34.18 5.57
CA VAL A 186 -4.98 -32.78 5.99
C VAL A 186 -3.62 -32.51 6.63
N VAL A 187 -2.78 -31.72 5.97
CA VAL A 187 -1.54 -31.25 6.61
C VAL A 187 -1.92 -30.20 7.65
N PRO A 188 -1.42 -30.29 8.89
CA PRO A 188 -1.73 -29.30 9.92
C PRO A 188 -1.35 -27.89 9.46
N ALA A 189 -2.24 -26.94 9.70
CA ALA A 189 -2.05 -25.55 9.34
C ALA A 189 -0.76 -25.01 9.98
N SER A 190 0.16 -24.49 9.15
CA SER A 190 1.32 -23.77 9.68
C SER A 190 0.99 -22.30 9.87
N ARG A 191 1.48 -21.72 10.96
CA ARG A 191 1.30 -20.30 11.28
C ARG A 191 2.65 -19.66 11.45
N SER A 192 2.85 -18.55 10.77
CA SER A 192 4.05 -17.74 10.91
C SER A 192 3.68 -16.26 11.03
N ASN A 193 4.57 -15.51 11.65
CA ASN A 193 4.47 -14.06 11.74
C ASN A 193 5.65 -13.48 10.96
N VAL A 194 5.37 -12.48 10.12
CA VAL A 194 6.36 -11.91 9.22
C VAL A 194 6.30 -10.39 9.35
N TRP A 195 7.47 -9.76 9.44
CA TRP A 195 7.62 -8.33 9.28
C TRP A 195 8.08 -8.04 7.87
N ASN A 196 7.43 -7.10 7.20
CA ASN A 196 7.86 -6.66 5.88
C ASN A 196 7.91 -5.14 5.80
N ALA A 197 8.98 -4.66 5.20
CA ALA A 197 9.14 -3.27 4.79
C ALA A 197 9.29 -3.25 3.27
N SER A 198 8.49 -2.43 2.60
CA SER A 198 8.59 -2.20 1.17
C SER A 198 8.68 -0.71 0.89
N PHE A 199 9.56 -0.36 -0.03
CA PHE A 199 9.73 0.98 -0.56
C PHE A 199 9.80 0.82 -2.07
N GLY A 200 9.19 1.70 -2.85
CA GLY A 200 9.42 1.64 -4.30
C GLY A 200 8.19 1.66 -5.19
N SER A 201 6.96 1.59 -4.68
CA SER A 201 5.82 1.47 -5.59
C SER A 201 5.47 2.84 -6.19
N LEU A 202 5.74 2.99 -7.49
CA LEU A 202 5.24 4.08 -8.30
C LEU A 202 3.78 3.80 -8.66
N ALA A 203 2.92 4.79 -8.48
CA ALA A 203 1.52 4.71 -8.89
C ALA A 203 1.08 6.01 -9.58
N LEU A 204 0.34 5.85 -10.67
CA LEU A 204 -0.36 6.94 -11.32
C LEU A 204 -1.70 7.18 -10.61
N ARG A 205 -2.10 8.44 -10.52
CA ARG A 205 -3.35 8.85 -9.87
C ARG A 205 -4.15 9.78 -10.77
N ALA A 206 -5.46 9.60 -10.75
CA ALA A 206 -6.42 10.54 -11.31
C ALA A 206 -7.43 10.93 -10.23
N GLY A 207 -7.70 12.21 -10.04
CA GLY A 207 -8.58 12.69 -8.97
C GLY A 207 -9.67 13.61 -9.49
N VAL A 208 -10.87 13.50 -8.92
CA VAL A 208 -12.02 14.38 -9.15
C VAL A 208 -12.47 15.00 -7.83
N PHE A 209 -12.71 16.30 -7.78
CA PHE A 209 -13.06 17.05 -6.56
C PHE A 209 -14.40 17.77 -6.70
N PHE A 210 -15.26 17.69 -5.67
CA PHE A 210 -16.62 18.24 -5.66
C PHE A 210 -17.05 18.73 -4.27
#